data_AF-A0A7S1Y4W5-F1
#
_entry.id   AF-A0A7S1Y4W5-F1
#
_cell.length_a   1.000
_cell.length_b   1.000
_cell.length_c   1.000
_cell.angle_alpha   90.00
_cell.angle_beta   90.00
_cell.angle_gamma   90.00
#
_symmetry.space_group_name_H-M   'P 1'
#
loop_
_entity.id
_entity.type
_entity.pdbx_description
1 polymer ?
#
loop_
_entity_poly.entity_id
_entity_poly.type
_entity_poly.pdbx_seq_one_letter_code
_entity_poly.pdbx_strand_id
1 'polypeptide(L)'
;MWADLQRMVYRLFNFSWLCYRLSNFFLLSHTRSPSLSLFVTQPQQIETMNFCTAALTIMMAATATANPFAAKSKNTANSHYVSNLMAGATPTANSQLGRRLGDEEYIPDISGYSVKYEKCQFVKAYDDEMAENEEAGTVLATKRFVVFRLCPTGSCSSCNYNYGEYLIDLETYLESTVEYQQALQEEMCQACEECGNNNNNNNNGDNGDDGGRRFLVDVDCDNCYDECQKIENMEENGYIDATEFLECQMIYDPEDDGGQGLYAGPMCASSGTKIKIGVFLDEECSILDSSKAVDDYLVDGDGYQMKLSHALLKTVYAEDTCYSCLMVDEDENANDDANNNGNDDAEPEVVDMCQALYEAAAKCEKNHGFDEGYSNYYGYENQLAQEEIVCDFIDSLGSGTYDEDGEIIVGGQNKFASGGSKTTGGQKFALTFFILGTVGLAIYAAMLHAKLTKGGKADLSRQGGAMA
;
A
#
# COMPACT_ATOMS: atom_id res chain seq x y z
N MET A 1 43.10 8.44 -52.40
CA MET A 1 41.61 8.38 -52.46
C MET A 1 41.04 7.06 -51.92
N TRP A 2 41.23 5.89 -52.55
CA TRP A 2 40.73 4.61 -51.99
C TRP A 2 41.44 4.19 -50.69
N ALA A 3 42.75 4.46 -50.57
CA ALA A 3 43.51 4.22 -49.34
C ALA A 3 43.12 5.17 -48.17
N ASP A 4 42.67 6.39 -48.49
CA ASP A 4 42.22 7.35 -47.48
C ASP A 4 40.82 7.01 -46.98
N LEU A 5 39.95 6.51 -47.87
CA LEU A 5 38.62 6.02 -47.49
C LEU A 5 38.71 4.80 -46.57
N GLN A 6 39.63 3.86 -46.86
CA GLN A 6 39.88 2.71 -45.97
C GLN A 6 40.40 3.14 -44.59
N ARG A 7 41.29 4.15 -44.51
CA ARG A 7 41.75 4.67 -43.22
C ARG A 7 40.64 5.38 -42.44
N MET A 8 39.69 6.02 -43.12
CA MET A 8 38.58 6.71 -42.47
C MET A 8 37.55 5.71 -41.91
N VAL A 9 37.23 4.66 -42.67
CA VAL A 9 36.33 3.57 -42.23
C VAL A 9 36.95 2.78 -41.06
N TYR A 10 38.25 2.51 -41.10
CA TYR A 10 38.94 1.82 -39.99
C TYR A 10 39.01 2.67 -38.70
N ARG A 11 39.02 4.00 -38.81
CA ARG A 11 38.97 4.91 -37.66
C ARG A 11 37.57 5.01 -37.07
N LEU A 12 36.52 4.99 -37.89
CA LEU A 12 35.13 4.99 -37.44
C LEU A 12 34.75 3.66 -36.75
N PHE A 13 35.20 2.52 -37.28
CA PHE A 13 34.99 1.22 -36.63
C PHE A 13 35.73 1.10 -35.28
N ASN A 14 36.96 1.62 -35.17
CA ASN A 14 37.66 1.65 -33.88
C ASN A 14 37.00 2.58 -32.86
N PHE A 15 36.42 3.70 -33.29
CA PHE A 15 35.71 4.60 -32.37
C PHE A 15 34.42 3.99 -31.82
N SER A 16 33.65 3.29 -32.66
CA SER A 16 32.45 2.57 -32.23
C SER A 16 32.78 1.40 -31.30
N TRP A 17 33.87 0.68 -31.55
CA TRP A 17 34.36 -0.40 -30.68
C TRP A 17 34.89 0.12 -29.33
N LEU A 18 35.54 1.30 -29.31
CA LEU A 18 36.00 1.95 -28.07
C LEU A 18 34.84 2.44 -27.21
N CYS A 19 33.80 3.00 -27.82
CA CYS A 19 32.57 3.38 -27.12
C CYS A 19 31.86 2.15 -26.52
N TYR A 20 31.75 1.05 -27.28
CA TYR A 20 31.12 -0.19 -26.79
C TYR A 20 31.91 -0.85 -25.63
N ARG A 21 33.25 -0.72 -25.62
CA ARG A 21 34.09 -1.17 -24.50
C ARG A 21 34.00 -0.26 -23.28
N LEU A 22 33.86 1.06 -23.45
CA LEU A 22 33.68 2.00 -22.35
C LEU A 22 32.31 1.86 -21.68
N SER A 23 31.27 1.51 -22.45
CA SER A 23 29.94 1.17 -21.89
C SER A 23 29.95 -0.11 -21.04
N ASN A 24 30.76 -1.11 -21.42
CA ASN A 24 30.87 -2.37 -20.66
C ASN A 24 31.84 -2.29 -19.47
N PHE A 25 32.77 -1.33 -19.44
CA PHE A 25 33.73 -1.18 -18.34
C PHE A 25 33.11 -0.52 -17.10
N PHE A 26 31.99 0.18 -17.24
CA PHE A 26 31.27 0.79 -16.12
C PHE A 26 30.29 -0.18 -15.40
N LEU A 27 30.06 -1.37 -15.95
CA LEU A 27 29.15 -2.39 -15.39
C LEU A 27 29.86 -3.54 -14.65
N LEU A 28 31.18 -3.47 -14.44
CA LEU A 28 31.97 -4.61 -13.92
C LEU A 28 32.98 -4.26 -12.82
N SER A 29 32.64 -3.31 -11.97
CA SER A 29 33.40 -3.03 -10.75
C SER A 29 32.47 -2.92 -9.55
N HIS A 30 32.08 -4.05 -8.98
CA HIS A 30 32.00 -4.31 -7.54
C HIS A 30 31.51 -5.75 -7.33
N THR A 31 32.44 -6.69 -7.15
CA THR A 31 32.30 -7.84 -6.25
C THR A 31 33.65 -8.55 -6.19
N ARG A 32 34.35 -8.40 -5.07
CA ARG A 32 35.47 -9.25 -4.71
C ARG A 32 35.26 -9.69 -3.26
N SER A 33 34.92 -10.96 -3.10
CA SER A 33 34.86 -11.72 -1.86
C SER A 33 36.23 -11.78 -1.15
N PRO A 34 36.26 -12.25 0.11
CA PRO A 34 36.85 -13.56 0.40
C PRO A 34 36.07 -14.32 1.50
N SER A 35 35.62 -15.58 1.32
CA SER A 35 36.35 -16.87 1.34
C SER A 35 36.13 -17.69 2.64
N LEU A 36 35.99 -19.02 2.47
CA LEU A 36 36.01 -20.15 3.44
C LEU A 36 34.79 -20.28 4.37
N SER A 37 34.22 -21.48 4.63
CA SER A 37 34.81 -22.82 4.69
C SER A 37 33.81 -23.96 4.47
N LEU A 38 34.33 -25.02 3.84
CA LEU A 38 33.81 -26.38 3.68
C LEU A 38 33.47 -27.07 5.03
N PHE A 39 32.36 -27.80 5.10
CA PHE A 39 32.29 -29.12 5.75
C PHE A 39 31.26 -30.01 5.04
N VAL A 40 31.62 -31.30 4.94
CA VAL A 40 31.00 -32.39 4.16
C VAL A 40 30.48 -33.44 5.15
N THR A 41 29.54 -34.29 4.70
CA THR A 41 28.96 -35.52 5.30
C THR A 41 27.76 -35.29 6.23
N GLN A 42 26.66 -36.06 6.28
CA GLN A 42 26.12 -37.24 5.56
C GLN A 42 24.62 -37.36 5.98
N PRO A 43 23.78 -38.20 5.33
CA PRO A 43 22.35 -38.34 5.62
C PRO A 43 22.01 -39.57 6.49
N GLN A 44 20.97 -39.50 7.34
CA GLN A 44 20.24 -40.65 7.94
C GLN A 44 18.77 -40.24 8.21
N GLN A 45 17.79 -40.86 7.53
CA GLN A 45 16.98 -42.04 7.95
C GLN A 45 15.96 -41.68 9.05
N ILE A 46 14.67 -41.60 8.70
CA ILE A 46 13.60 -42.59 8.99
C ILE A 46 13.46 -42.88 10.49
N GLU A 47 12.32 -42.50 11.08
CA GLU A 47 11.52 -43.40 11.91
C GLU A 47 10.06 -42.93 12.03
N THR A 48 9.18 -43.77 11.49
CA THR A 48 7.76 -43.89 11.80
C THR A 48 7.59 -44.48 13.20
N MET A 49 6.66 -43.99 14.03
CA MET A 49 5.98 -44.82 15.03
C MET A 49 4.58 -44.30 15.36
N ASN A 50 3.58 -45.00 14.81
CA ASN A 50 2.27 -45.19 15.45
C ASN A 50 2.46 -46.01 16.73
N PHE A 51 1.71 -45.71 17.80
CA PHE A 51 0.78 -46.66 18.44
C PHE A 51 0.08 -46.07 19.69
N CYS A 52 -1.25 -46.19 19.67
CA CYS A 52 -2.11 -46.69 20.75
C CYS A 52 -2.62 -45.81 21.92
N THR A 53 -3.95 -45.64 21.86
CA THR A 53 -4.96 -45.99 22.89
C THR A 53 -5.12 -45.14 24.14
N ALA A 54 -6.30 -44.48 24.15
CA ALA A 54 -7.35 -44.56 25.16
C ALA A 54 -7.02 -44.14 26.60
N ALA A 55 -7.55 -42.97 26.98
CA ALA A 55 -8.09 -42.76 28.32
C ALA A 55 -9.30 -41.83 28.26
N LEU A 56 -10.44 -42.39 28.63
CA LEU A 56 -11.71 -41.73 28.86
C LEU A 56 -11.62 -41.02 30.22
N THR A 57 -11.61 -39.68 30.23
CA THR A 57 -11.80 -38.90 31.46
C THR A 57 -12.86 -37.83 31.23
N ILE A 58 -14.03 -38.11 31.79
CA ILE A 58 -15.12 -37.17 32.02
C ILE A 58 -14.65 -36.24 33.14
N MET A 59 -14.38 -34.97 32.83
CA MET A 59 -14.39 -33.89 33.81
C MET A 59 -15.29 -32.78 33.29
N MET A 60 -16.31 -32.47 34.09
CA MET A 60 -17.13 -31.29 33.95
C MET A 60 -16.26 -30.06 34.20
N ALA A 61 -15.97 -29.30 33.15
CA ALA A 61 -15.46 -27.94 33.25
C ALA A 61 -16.63 -26.99 33.02
N ALA A 62 -16.87 -26.12 34.01
CA ALA A 62 -17.71 -24.95 33.82
C ALA A 62 -17.06 -24.08 32.72
N THR A 63 -17.72 -23.95 31.58
CA THR A 63 -17.36 -22.98 30.55
C THR A 63 -17.66 -21.59 31.11
N ALA A 64 -16.65 -20.96 31.68
CA ALA A 64 -16.60 -19.50 31.66
C ALA A 64 -16.49 -19.12 30.18
N THR A 65 -17.56 -18.53 29.65
CA THR A 65 -17.60 -17.93 28.32
C THR A 65 -16.56 -16.82 28.29
N ALA A 66 -15.38 -17.12 27.74
CA ALA A 66 -14.47 -16.10 27.31
C ALA A 66 -15.18 -15.31 26.21
N ASN A 67 -15.17 -13.98 26.33
CA ASN A 67 -15.73 -13.07 25.31
C ASN A 67 -15.13 -13.45 23.94
N PRO A 68 -15.95 -13.67 22.89
CA PRO A 68 -15.46 -13.87 21.54
C PRO A 68 -14.74 -12.62 20.98
N PHE A 69 -14.90 -11.46 21.63
CA PHE A 69 -14.31 -10.17 21.26
C PHE A 69 -13.07 -9.78 22.09
N ALA A 70 -12.36 -10.74 22.68
CA ALA A 70 -11.10 -10.42 23.35
C ALA A 70 -10.00 -10.12 22.31
N ALA A 71 -9.87 -8.84 21.93
CA ALA A 71 -8.80 -8.33 21.08
C ALA A 71 -7.43 -8.75 21.64
N LYS A 72 -6.80 -9.71 20.97
CA LYS A 72 -5.36 -9.93 21.09
C LYS A 72 -4.72 -9.12 19.99
N SER A 73 -4.24 -7.93 20.33
CA SER A 73 -3.21 -7.24 19.54
C SER A 73 -2.06 -8.22 19.32
N LYS A 74 -1.94 -8.70 18.08
CA LYS A 74 -0.76 -9.38 17.58
C LYS A 74 -0.11 -8.38 16.66
N ASN A 75 1.12 -7.97 16.99
CA ASN A 75 2.03 -7.45 15.97
C ASN A 75 2.04 -8.43 14.79
N THR A 76 1.39 -8.08 13.70
CA THR A 76 1.33 -8.88 12.48
C THR A 76 2.65 -8.71 11.75
N ALA A 77 3.29 -9.84 11.43
CA ALA A 77 4.54 -9.90 10.67
C ALA A 77 4.36 -9.53 9.18
N ASN A 78 3.31 -8.75 8.84
CA ASN A 78 2.89 -8.49 7.45
C ASN A 78 3.12 -7.03 6.99
N SER A 79 3.51 -6.10 7.86
CA SER A 79 3.94 -4.74 7.44
C SER A 79 5.34 -4.70 6.80
N HIS A 80 5.90 -5.87 6.47
CA HIS A 80 7.26 -6.03 5.98
C HIS A 80 7.51 -5.31 4.66
N TYR A 81 6.54 -5.01 3.80
CA TYR A 81 6.86 -4.39 2.50
C TYR A 81 7.06 -2.88 2.59
N VAL A 82 6.15 -2.10 3.18
CA VAL A 82 6.40 -0.66 3.41
C VAL A 82 7.57 -0.51 4.37
N SER A 83 7.65 -1.34 5.42
CA SER A 83 8.84 -1.33 6.27
C SER A 83 10.10 -1.80 5.54
N ASN A 84 10.09 -2.71 4.55
CA ASN A 84 11.29 -3.09 3.75
C ASN A 84 11.67 -2.02 2.72
N LEU A 85 10.67 -1.36 2.12
CA LEU A 85 10.85 -0.15 1.31
C LEU A 85 11.59 0.92 2.13
N MET A 86 11.29 0.99 3.44
CA MET A 86 11.94 1.86 4.41
C MET A 86 13.19 1.24 5.09
N ALA A 87 13.33 -0.09 5.17
CA ALA A 87 14.36 -0.79 5.97
C ALA A 87 15.70 -0.86 5.23
N GLY A 88 15.67 -0.76 3.90
CA GLY A 88 16.86 -0.54 3.08
C GLY A 88 17.42 0.89 3.20
N ALA A 89 16.67 1.83 3.78
CA ALA A 89 17.10 3.22 3.92
C ALA A 89 17.99 3.41 5.15
N THR A 90 19.21 2.86 5.12
CA THR A 90 20.22 3.25 6.10
C THR A 90 20.57 4.72 5.87
N PRO A 91 20.57 5.58 6.92
CA PRO A 91 21.10 6.93 6.81
C PRO A 91 22.47 6.88 6.16
N THR A 92 22.68 7.66 5.08
CA THR A 92 23.98 7.68 4.38
C THR A 92 25.11 7.98 5.38
N ALA A 93 26.35 7.56 5.12
CA ALA A 93 27.47 7.74 6.07
C ALA A 93 27.77 9.23 6.43
N ASN A 94 27.13 10.18 5.76
CA ASN A 94 27.17 11.62 6.07
C ASN A 94 25.93 12.14 6.82
N SER A 95 24.91 11.31 7.03
CA SER A 95 23.75 11.60 7.87
C SER A 95 24.19 11.63 9.33
N GLN A 96 23.83 12.70 10.03
CA GLN A 96 24.24 12.94 11.40
C GLN A 96 23.62 11.94 12.40
N LEU A 97 22.68 11.08 11.96
CA LEU A 97 22.02 10.06 12.79
C LEU A 97 22.98 9.00 13.36
N GLY A 98 24.11 8.72 12.70
CA GLY A 98 25.06 7.71 13.18
C GLY A 98 25.80 8.07 14.49
N ARG A 99 25.54 9.24 15.09
CA ARG A 99 26.25 9.72 16.29
C ARG A 99 25.39 9.96 17.53
N ARG A 100 24.07 9.82 17.49
CA ARG A 100 23.22 10.10 18.67
C ARG A 100 22.11 9.05 18.81
N LEU A 101 22.51 7.86 19.25
CA LEU A 101 21.59 6.85 19.77
C LEU A 101 21.28 7.21 21.23
N GLY A 102 20.22 7.99 21.44
CA GLY A 102 19.74 8.33 22.78
C GLY A 102 18.61 9.36 22.85
N ASP A 103 18.01 9.76 21.73
CA ASP A 103 17.00 10.82 21.71
C ASP A 103 15.62 10.18 21.38
N GLU A 104 14.62 10.53 22.18
CA GLU A 104 13.22 10.11 22.09
C GLU A 104 12.67 10.29 20.67
N GLU A 105 12.00 9.27 20.15
CA GLU A 105 11.31 9.32 18.86
C GLU A 105 10.17 10.32 18.97
N TYR A 106 10.38 11.53 18.45
CA TYR A 106 9.36 12.56 18.50
C TYR A 106 8.27 12.27 17.48
N ILE A 107 7.05 12.09 17.99
CA ILE A 107 5.84 11.90 17.19
C ILE A 107 5.22 13.28 16.96
N PRO A 108 4.98 13.68 15.71
CA PRO A 108 4.32 14.94 15.41
C PRO A 108 2.88 14.94 15.89
N ASP A 109 2.44 16.06 16.48
CA ASP A 109 1.05 16.24 16.85
C ASP A 109 0.15 16.35 15.61
N ILE A 110 -0.69 15.33 15.42
CA ILE A 110 -1.67 15.24 14.33
C ILE A 110 -3.11 15.35 14.83
N SER A 111 -3.34 15.72 16.09
CA SER A 111 -4.67 15.85 16.70
C SER A 111 -5.57 16.85 15.93
N GLY A 112 -4.96 17.91 15.36
CA GLY A 112 -5.63 18.91 14.53
C GLY A 112 -6.04 18.44 13.13
N TYR A 113 -5.93 17.15 12.82
CA TYR A 113 -6.24 16.57 11.52
C TYR A 113 -7.31 15.49 11.59
N SER A 114 -7.75 15.04 10.42
CA SER A 114 -8.67 13.94 10.24
C SER A 114 -8.23 13.06 9.08
N VAL A 115 -8.32 11.75 9.26
CA VAL A 115 -8.03 10.76 8.22
C VAL A 115 -9.16 10.73 7.21
N LYS A 116 -8.83 10.83 5.93
CA LYS A 116 -9.75 10.69 4.81
C LYS A 116 -9.22 9.68 3.80
N TYR A 117 -10.03 8.68 3.48
CA TYR A 117 -9.74 7.77 2.37
C TYR A 117 -9.77 8.52 1.04
N GLU A 118 -8.73 8.36 0.21
CA GLU A 118 -8.72 8.90 -1.16
C GLU A 118 -8.98 7.79 -2.18
N LYS A 119 -8.19 6.71 -2.11
CA LYS A 119 -8.30 5.58 -3.04
C LYS A 119 -7.46 4.41 -2.55
N CYS A 120 -7.66 3.25 -3.16
CA CYS A 120 -6.77 2.12 -3.06
C CYS A 120 -6.35 1.66 -4.47
N GLN A 121 -5.17 1.06 -4.57
CA GLN A 121 -4.59 0.67 -5.86
C GLN A 121 -3.74 -0.60 -5.70
N PHE A 122 -3.77 -1.44 -6.72
CA PHE A 122 -2.90 -2.61 -6.85
C PHE A 122 -1.71 -2.29 -7.73
N VAL A 123 -0.55 -2.86 -7.37
CA VAL A 123 0.70 -2.70 -8.10
C VAL A 123 1.43 -4.02 -8.12
N LYS A 124 1.69 -4.57 -9.31
CA LYS A 124 2.61 -5.71 -9.44
C LYS A 124 4.05 -5.20 -9.32
N ALA A 125 4.73 -5.60 -8.26
CA ALA A 125 6.11 -5.26 -7.99
C ALA A 125 6.97 -6.52 -7.89
N TYR A 126 8.27 -6.37 -8.09
CA TYR A 126 9.22 -7.46 -7.86
C TYR A 126 9.21 -7.83 -6.39
N ASP A 127 9.20 -9.13 -6.12
CA ASP A 127 9.14 -9.66 -4.78
C ASP A 127 10.23 -10.73 -4.61
N ASP A 128 11.07 -10.55 -3.60
CA ASP A 128 12.22 -11.41 -3.37
C ASP A 128 11.78 -12.85 -3.04
N GLU A 129 10.69 -13.04 -2.31
CA GLU A 129 10.19 -14.37 -1.93
C GLU A 129 9.65 -15.12 -3.15
N MET A 130 8.89 -14.43 -4.00
CA MET A 130 8.45 -14.97 -5.29
C MET A 130 9.63 -15.27 -6.22
N ALA A 131 10.70 -14.47 -6.18
CA ALA A 131 11.88 -14.69 -7.00
C ALA A 131 12.76 -15.84 -6.50
N GLU A 132 12.76 -16.12 -5.19
CA GLU A 132 13.47 -17.24 -4.57
C GLU A 132 12.69 -18.56 -4.70
N ASN A 133 11.37 -18.50 -4.90
CA ASN A 133 10.52 -19.67 -5.08
C ASN A 133 10.64 -20.25 -6.51
N GLU A 134 11.31 -21.40 -6.65
CA GLU A 134 11.48 -22.10 -7.93
C GLU A 134 10.15 -22.61 -8.54
N GLU A 135 9.09 -22.71 -7.75
CA GLU A 135 7.76 -23.15 -8.19
C GLU A 135 6.85 -21.98 -8.60
N ALA A 136 7.21 -20.74 -8.22
CA ALA A 136 6.46 -19.56 -8.59
C ALA A 136 6.60 -19.28 -10.11
N GLY A 137 5.47 -19.21 -10.81
CA GLY A 137 5.45 -18.90 -12.25
C GLY A 137 5.83 -17.46 -12.60
N THR A 138 6.06 -16.60 -11.60
CA THR A 138 6.33 -15.18 -11.72
C THR A 138 7.23 -14.70 -10.58
N VAL A 139 8.04 -13.67 -10.83
CA VAL A 139 8.86 -12.96 -9.82
C VAL A 139 8.17 -11.70 -9.28
N LEU A 140 6.94 -11.47 -9.73
CA LEU A 140 6.15 -10.30 -9.37
C LEU A 140 5.05 -10.72 -8.41
N ALA A 141 4.96 -10.02 -7.27
CA ALA A 141 3.83 -10.10 -6.35
C ALA A 141 2.92 -8.88 -6.53
N THR A 142 1.63 -9.09 -6.38
CA THR A 142 0.64 -8.01 -6.33
C THR A 142 0.68 -7.38 -4.94
N LYS A 143 1.15 -6.13 -4.84
CA LYS A 143 1.09 -5.33 -3.62
C LYS A 143 -0.15 -4.43 -3.66
N ARG A 144 -0.75 -4.20 -2.49
CA ARG A 144 -2.05 -3.54 -2.35
C ARG A 144 -1.87 -2.33 -1.44
N PHE A 145 -2.14 -1.14 -1.95
CA PHE A 145 -1.93 0.10 -1.21
C PHE A 145 -3.22 0.90 -1.06
N VAL A 146 -3.30 1.64 0.04
CA VAL A 146 -4.27 2.71 0.25
C VAL A 146 -3.53 4.03 0.24
N VAL A 147 -4.12 5.00 -0.48
CA VAL A 147 -3.76 6.40 -0.36
C VAL A 147 -4.82 7.08 0.50
N PHE A 148 -4.39 7.70 1.59
CA PHE A 148 -5.26 8.49 2.45
C PHE A 148 -4.66 9.89 2.65
N ARG A 149 -5.51 10.82 3.07
CA ARG A 149 -5.14 12.21 3.36
C ARG A 149 -5.33 12.50 4.83
N LEU A 150 -4.40 13.26 5.42
CA LEU A 150 -4.64 13.96 6.69
C LEU A 150 -5.10 15.37 6.36
N CYS A 151 -6.37 15.64 6.63
CA CYS A 151 -7.05 16.89 6.35
C CYS A 151 -7.16 17.72 7.64
N PRO A 152 -6.96 19.04 7.63
CA PRO A 152 -7.20 19.86 8.82
C PRO A 152 -8.63 19.69 9.33
N THR A 153 -8.82 19.67 10.65
CA THR A 153 -10.14 19.53 11.28
C THR A 153 -11.12 20.56 10.71
N GLY A 154 -12.30 20.10 10.32
CA GLY A 154 -13.34 20.92 9.67
C GLY A 154 -13.20 21.10 8.16
N SER A 155 -12.13 20.58 7.53
CA SER A 155 -11.91 20.65 6.07
C SER A 155 -12.20 19.34 5.33
N CYS A 156 -12.77 18.33 6.00
CA CYS A 156 -13.02 16.98 5.47
C CYS A 156 -13.71 16.95 4.09
N SER A 157 -14.71 17.81 3.87
CA SER A 157 -15.51 17.83 2.64
C SER A 157 -14.72 18.23 1.40
N SER A 158 -13.72 19.09 1.53
CA SER A 158 -12.97 19.61 0.38
C SER A 158 -11.50 19.21 0.38
N CYS A 159 -10.83 19.12 1.54
CA CYS A 159 -9.45 18.66 1.73
C CYS A 159 -8.50 18.93 0.54
N ASN A 160 -8.53 20.16 0.02
CA ASN A 160 -7.82 20.54 -1.21
C ASN A 160 -6.54 21.35 -0.92
N TYR A 161 -6.33 21.77 0.34
CA TYR A 161 -5.23 22.62 0.77
C TYR A 161 -4.77 22.18 2.16
N ASN A 162 -3.47 22.33 2.43
CA ASN A 162 -2.85 22.06 3.72
C ASN A 162 -3.09 20.63 4.22
N TYR A 163 -3.01 19.66 3.32
CA TYR A 163 -3.15 18.24 3.65
C TYR A 163 -1.84 17.50 3.37
N GLY A 164 -1.64 16.36 4.03
CA GLY A 164 -0.60 15.41 3.68
C GLY A 164 -1.21 14.25 2.92
N GLU A 165 -0.52 13.72 1.91
CA GLU A 165 -0.87 12.46 1.27
C GLU A 165 0.02 11.35 1.81
N TYR A 166 -0.60 10.22 2.11
CA TYR A 166 0.04 9.09 2.75
C TYR A 166 -0.27 7.82 1.97
N LEU A 167 0.72 6.94 1.88
CA LEU A 167 0.62 5.64 1.25
C LEU A 167 0.91 4.56 2.28
N ILE A 168 -0.01 3.61 2.41
CA ILE A 168 0.08 2.52 3.38
C ILE A 168 -0.38 1.21 2.73
N ASP A 169 0.05 0.07 3.28
CA ASP A 169 -0.46 -1.24 2.89
C ASP A 169 -1.97 -1.35 3.21
N LEU A 170 -2.73 -1.95 2.29
CA LEU A 170 -4.20 -2.07 2.39
C LEU A 170 -4.63 -2.81 3.66
N GLU A 171 -3.92 -3.87 4.02
CA GLU A 171 -4.19 -4.68 5.22
C GLU A 171 -4.04 -3.84 6.49
N THR A 172 -2.89 -3.16 6.67
CA THR A 172 -2.65 -2.29 7.83
C THR A 172 -3.65 -1.14 7.92
N TYR A 173 -4.05 -0.56 6.78
CA TYR A 173 -5.10 0.45 6.75
C TYR A 173 -6.44 -0.09 7.24
N LEU A 174 -6.86 -1.24 6.70
CA LEU A 174 -8.13 -1.85 7.06
C LEU A 174 -8.14 -2.33 8.50
N GLU A 175 -7.09 -2.99 8.98
CA GLU A 175 -6.93 -3.42 10.37
C GLU A 175 -7.13 -2.24 11.32
N SER A 176 -6.34 -1.17 11.16
CA SER A 176 -6.40 -0.01 12.06
C SER A 176 -7.76 0.71 12.00
N THR A 177 -8.32 0.90 10.80
CA THR A 177 -9.57 1.66 10.63
C THR A 177 -10.81 0.86 11.01
N VAL A 178 -10.84 -0.44 10.74
CA VAL A 178 -11.95 -1.31 11.12
C VAL A 178 -11.98 -1.52 12.63
N GLU A 179 -10.84 -1.75 13.27
CA GLU A 179 -10.77 -1.84 14.74
C GLU A 179 -11.33 -0.57 15.41
N TYR A 180 -10.95 0.61 14.90
CA TYR A 180 -11.49 1.88 15.37
C TYR A 180 -13.01 2.00 15.17
N GLN A 181 -13.53 1.59 14.01
CA GLN A 181 -14.96 1.62 13.73
C GLN A 181 -15.75 0.63 14.60
N GLN A 182 -15.20 -0.56 14.86
CA GLN A 182 -15.80 -1.54 15.77
C GLN A 182 -15.87 -0.98 17.19
N ALA A 183 -14.79 -0.36 17.68
CA ALA A 183 -14.78 0.28 19.00
C ALA A 183 -15.85 1.38 19.12
N LEU A 184 -15.97 2.26 18.12
CA LEU A 184 -17.03 3.29 18.08
C LEU A 184 -18.43 2.68 18.06
N GLN A 185 -18.62 1.60 17.30
CA GLN A 185 -19.92 0.91 17.20
C GLN A 185 -20.30 0.22 18.51
N GLU A 186 -19.34 -0.39 19.20
CA GLU A 186 -19.54 -0.98 20.53
C GLU A 186 -19.89 0.10 21.56
N GLU A 187 -19.15 1.20 21.59
CA GLU A 187 -19.44 2.34 22.48
C GLU A 187 -20.83 2.92 22.20
N MET A 188 -21.17 3.12 20.93
CA MET A 188 -22.50 3.55 20.52
C MET A 188 -23.57 2.59 21.06
N CYS A 189 -23.42 1.28 20.85
CA CYS A 189 -24.43 0.34 21.31
C CYS A 189 -24.57 0.27 22.83
N GLN A 190 -23.46 0.40 23.58
CA GLN A 190 -23.51 0.52 25.04
C GLN A 190 -24.28 1.78 25.47
N ALA A 191 -24.05 2.92 24.83
CA ALA A 191 -24.80 4.15 25.07
C ALA A 191 -26.31 3.98 24.85
N CYS A 192 -26.68 3.23 23.80
CA CYS A 192 -28.07 2.99 23.43
C CYS A 192 -28.80 2.08 24.43
N GLU A 193 -28.10 1.09 24.99
CA GLU A 193 -28.64 0.28 26.08
C GLU A 193 -28.90 1.11 27.35
N GLU A 194 -27.99 2.02 27.68
CA GLU A 194 -28.17 2.95 28.81
C GLU A 194 -29.37 3.89 28.60
N CYS A 195 -29.54 4.44 27.39
CA CYS A 195 -30.72 5.22 27.00
C CYS A 195 -32.03 4.43 27.22
N GLY A 196 -32.10 3.19 26.70
CA GLY A 196 -33.31 2.37 26.72
C GLY A 196 -33.75 1.98 28.14
N ASN A 197 -32.79 1.76 29.03
CA ASN A 197 -33.05 1.44 30.43
C ASN A 197 -33.60 2.63 31.23
N ASN A 198 -33.17 3.86 30.92
CA ASN A 198 -33.68 5.07 31.59
C ASN A 198 -35.13 5.39 31.20
N ASN A 199 -35.54 5.14 29.95
CA ASN A 199 -36.93 5.35 29.53
C ASN A 199 -37.93 4.37 30.17
N ASN A 200 -37.51 3.15 30.53
CA ASN A 200 -38.37 2.19 31.23
C ASN A 200 -38.57 2.51 32.73
N ASN A 201 -37.75 3.39 33.32
CA ASN A 201 -37.85 3.79 34.72
C ASN A 201 -38.57 5.14 34.95
N ASN A 202 -38.96 5.84 33.88
CA ASN A 202 -39.67 7.14 33.95
C ASN A 202 -41.17 7.05 34.29
N ASN A 203 -41.54 6.12 35.18
CA ASN A 203 -42.77 6.24 35.99
C ASN A 203 -42.50 6.72 37.43
N ASN A 204 -41.25 7.01 37.80
CA ASN A 204 -40.95 7.72 39.04
C ASN A 204 -40.08 8.94 38.73
N GLY A 205 -40.72 10.10 38.70
CA GLY A 205 -40.07 11.38 38.49
C GLY A 205 -39.15 11.74 39.65
N ASP A 206 -37.89 11.35 39.53
CA ASP A 206 -36.80 12.01 40.24
C ASP A 206 -35.85 12.59 39.19
N ASN A 207 -35.81 13.92 39.14
CA ASN A 207 -34.78 14.70 38.48
C ASN A 207 -33.49 14.50 39.29
N GLY A 208 -32.81 13.38 39.03
CA GLY A 208 -31.50 13.06 39.56
C GLY A 208 -30.42 13.55 38.60
N ASP A 209 -29.76 14.62 39.02
CA ASP A 209 -28.56 15.24 38.50
C ASP A 209 -27.36 14.26 38.54
N ASP A 210 -27.33 13.28 37.64
CA ASP A 210 -26.21 12.34 37.49
C ASP A 210 -25.51 12.59 36.15
N GLY A 211 -24.23 12.97 36.26
CA GLY A 211 -23.36 13.41 35.18
C GLY A 211 -23.38 12.45 33.99
N GLY A 212 -24.09 12.86 32.94
CA GLY A 212 -24.12 12.15 31.68
C GLY A 212 -22.70 12.03 31.16
N ARG A 213 -22.20 10.78 31.08
CA ARG A 213 -21.09 10.46 30.21
C ARG A 213 -21.45 10.96 28.82
N ARG A 214 -20.72 11.96 28.36
CA ARG A 214 -20.88 12.48 27.02
C ARG A 214 -20.14 11.51 26.12
N PHE A 215 -20.86 10.50 25.66
CA PHE A 215 -20.37 9.54 24.67
C PHE A 215 -19.71 10.30 23.50
N LEU A 216 -18.65 9.72 22.93
CA LEU A 216 -17.95 10.26 21.77
C LEU A 216 -18.89 10.37 20.54
N VAL A 217 -20.04 9.68 20.60
CA VAL A 217 -21.06 9.61 19.57
C VAL A 217 -22.35 10.29 20.04
N ASP A 218 -22.89 11.20 19.22
CA ASP A 218 -24.24 11.76 19.41
C ASP A 218 -25.28 10.69 19.02
N VAL A 219 -25.91 10.08 20.02
CA VAL A 219 -26.78 8.92 19.85
C VAL A 219 -28.26 9.32 19.87
N ASP A 220 -28.99 8.98 18.81
CA ASP A 220 -30.45 8.99 18.80
C ASP A 220 -30.99 7.74 19.51
N CYS A 221 -31.34 7.89 20.80
CA CYS A 221 -31.85 6.82 21.65
C CYS A 221 -33.09 6.10 21.06
N ASP A 222 -33.86 6.73 20.16
CA ASP A 222 -35.07 6.13 19.59
C ASP A 222 -34.77 5.10 18.49
N ASN A 223 -33.71 5.32 17.69
CA ASN A 223 -33.39 4.48 16.53
C ASN A 223 -32.16 3.58 16.74
N CYS A 224 -31.30 3.93 17.70
CA CYS A 224 -30.04 3.23 17.86
C CYS A 224 -30.21 1.78 18.33
N TYR A 225 -31.16 1.50 19.22
CA TYR A 225 -31.40 0.13 19.69
C TYR A 225 -31.74 -0.82 18.53
N ASP A 226 -32.57 -0.37 17.59
CA ASP A 226 -32.92 -1.14 16.39
C ASP A 226 -31.73 -1.34 15.45
N GLU A 227 -30.77 -0.41 15.42
CA GLU A 227 -29.54 -0.52 14.64
C GLU A 227 -28.59 -1.55 15.28
N CYS A 228 -28.35 -1.45 16.59
CA CYS A 228 -27.55 -2.41 17.34
C CYS A 228 -28.11 -3.83 17.27
N GLN A 229 -29.43 -4.00 17.38
CA GLN A 229 -30.06 -5.30 17.22
C GLN A 229 -29.91 -5.86 15.79
N LYS A 230 -29.86 -5.02 14.76
CA LYS A 230 -29.60 -5.50 13.39
C LYS A 230 -28.17 -5.99 13.24
N ILE A 231 -27.22 -5.30 13.87
CA ILE A 231 -25.80 -5.65 13.88
C ILE A 231 -25.62 -7.01 14.60
N GLU A 232 -26.12 -7.14 15.83
CA GLU A 232 -25.98 -8.36 16.62
C GLU A 232 -26.62 -9.58 15.94
N ASN A 233 -27.75 -9.37 15.26
CA ASN A 233 -28.48 -10.44 14.58
C ASN A 233 -28.11 -10.57 13.09
N MET A 234 -26.96 -10.07 12.61
CA MET A 234 -26.59 -10.17 11.18
C MET A 234 -26.47 -11.62 10.72
N GLU A 235 -25.81 -12.48 11.51
CA GLU A 235 -25.64 -13.90 11.18
C GLU A 235 -26.97 -14.64 11.13
N GLU A 236 -27.86 -14.40 12.10
CA GLU A 236 -29.20 -15.01 12.11
C GLU A 236 -30.05 -14.58 10.89
N ASN A 237 -29.78 -13.40 10.35
CA ASN A 237 -30.41 -12.89 9.14
C ASN A 237 -29.76 -13.38 7.84
N GLY A 238 -28.77 -14.26 7.92
CA GLY A 238 -28.06 -14.82 6.76
C GLY A 238 -26.97 -13.93 6.20
N TYR A 239 -26.39 -13.05 7.04
CA TYR A 239 -25.31 -12.15 6.65
C TYR A 239 -24.03 -12.41 7.45
N ILE A 240 -22.87 -12.33 6.78
CA ILE A 240 -21.54 -12.35 7.42
C ILE A 240 -20.91 -10.98 7.18
N ASP A 241 -20.23 -10.42 8.18
CA ASP A 241 -19.52 -9.14 8.00
C ASP A 241 -18.33 -9.31 7.05
N ALA A 242 -18.17 -8.40 6.10
CA ALA A 242 -17.01 -8.34 5.22
C ALA A 242 -15.69 -8.18 5.99
N THR A 243 -15.73 -7.62 7.21
CA THR A 243 -14.54 -7.47 8.05
C THR A 243 -13.97 -8.80 8.55
N GLU A 244 -14.72 -9.89 8.51
CA GLU A 244 -14.19 -11.22 8.81
C GLU A 244 -13.19 -11.72 7.76
N PHE A 245 -13.19 -11.09 6.57
CA PHE A 245 -12.32 -11.45 5.43
C PHE A 245 -11.26 -10.37 5.15
N LEU A 246 -10.83 -9.62 6.17
CA LEU A 246 -9.69 -8.70 6.03
C LEU A 246 -8.38 -9.45 5.86
N GLU A 247 -8.23 -10.57 6.56
CA GLU A 247 -7.16 -11.54 6.32
C GLU A 247 -7.56 -12.49 5.20
N CYS A 248 -6.59 -12.98 4.42
CA CYS A 248 -6.86 -13.95 3.36
C CYS A 248 -7.27 -15.29 3.98
N GLN A 249 -8.49 -15.75 3.69
CA GLN A 249 -9.04 -16.96 4.30
C GLN A 249 -9.63 -17.90 3.24
N MET A 250 -9.47 -19.21 3.44
CA MET A 250 -10.04 -20.21 2.54
C MET A 250 -11.56 -20.26 2.68
N ILE A 251 -12.27 -20.14 1.56
CA ILE A 251 -13.74 -20.18 1.48
C ILE A 251 -14.27 -21.43 0.79
N TYR A 252 -13.41 -22.16 0.07
CA TYR A 252 -13.76 -23.41 -0.58
C TYR A 252 -12.56 -24.35 -0.61
N ASP A 253 -12.71 -25.52 0.00
CA ASP A 253 -11.75 -26.61 -0.03
C ASP A 253 -12.20 -27.69 -1.03
N PRO A 254 -11.44 -27.94 -2.11
CA PRO A 254 -11.78 -28.89 -3.16
C PRO A 254 -11.44 -30.35 -2.84
N GLU A 255 -11.17 -30.73 -1.58
CA GLU A 255 -10.72 -32.09 -1.16
C GLU A 255 -11.48 -33.25 -1.83
N ASP A 256 -12.76 -33.07 -2.20
CA ASP A 256 -13.58 -34.09 -2.87
C ASP A 256 -13.72 -33.93 -4.41
N ASP A 257 -13.48 -32.74 -4.97
CA ASP A 257 -13.76 -32.40 -6.38
C ASP A 257 -12.50 -32.26 -7.25
N GLY A 258 -11.30 -32.28 -6.66
CA GLY A 258 -10.03 -32.11 -7.39
C GLY A 258 -9.87 -30.73 -8.03
N GLY A 259 -10.65 -29.75 -7.59
CA GLY A 259 -10.51 -28.34 -7.94
C GLY A 259 -9.32 -27.67 -7.24
N GLN A 260 -9.17 -26.37 -7.47
CA GLN A 260 -8.22 -25.51 -6.75
C GLN A 260 -8.94 -24.83 -5.57
N GLY A 261 -8.26 -24.68 -4.44
CA GLY A 261 -8.76 -23.94 -3.27
C GLY A 261 -9.10 -22.50 -3.64
N LEU A 262 -10.19 -21.98 -3.07
CA LEU A 262 -10.56 -20.57 -3.23
C LEU A 262 -10.43 -19.86 -1.90
N TYR A 263 -9.94 -18.64 -1.97
CA TYR A 263 -9.70 -17.78 -0.83
C TYR A 263 -10.48 -16.47 -0.98
N ALA A 264 -10.83 -15.84 0.12
CA ALA A 264 -11.46 -14.53 0.15
C ALA A 264 -10.54 -13.55 0.88
N GLY A 265 -10.48 -12.31 0.37
CA GLY A 265 -9.69 -11.25 0.97
C GLY A 265 -10.03 -9.87 0.40
N PRO A 266 -9.47 -8.79 0.97
CA PRO A 266 -9.81 -7.43 0.57
C PRO A 266 -9.19 -7.09 -0.80
N MET A 267 -9.97 -6.39 -1.61
CA MET A 267 -9.55 -5.87 -2.90
C MET A 267 -10.10 -4.49 -3.26
N CYS A 268 -9.36 -3.81 -4.13
CA CYS A 268 -9.79 -2.55 -4.73
C CYS A 268 -10.80 -2.78 -5.84
N ALA A 269 -11.92 -2.06 -5.82
CA ALA A 269 -12.81 -1.99 -6.97
C ALA A 269 -12.14 -1.27 -8.15
N SER A 270 -12.71 -1.39 -9.35
CA SER A 270 -12.17 -0.91 -10.63
C SER A 270 -11.70 0.55 -10.70
N SER A 271 -12.23 1.41 -9.82
CA SER A 271 -11.89 2.83 -9.72
C SER A 271 -10.95 3.17 -8.57
N GLY A 272 -10.60 2.19 -7.72
CA GLY A 272 -9.90 2.41 -6.46
C GLY A 272 -10.73 3.16 -5.40
N THR A 273 -11.95 3.59 -5.70
CA THR A 273 -12.77 4.39 -4.77
C THR A 273 -13.52 3.55 -3.73
N LYS A 274 -13.47 2.21 -3.85
CA LYS A 274 -14.16 1.30 -2.94
C LYS A 274 -13.29 0.08 -2.66
N ILE A 275 -13.42 -0.44 -1.45
CA ILE A 275 -12.84 -1.70 -1.03
C ILE A 275 -13.97 -2.73 -0.97
N LYS A 276 -13.74 -3.92 -1.54
CA LYS A 276 -14.69 -5.06 -1.53
C LYS A 276 -13.91 -6.33 -1.23
N ILE A 277 -14.61 -7.42 -0.90
CA ILE A 277 -13.96 -8.72 -0.76
C ILE A 277 -14.00 -9.44 -2.12
N GLY A 278 -12.84 -9.92 -2.56
CA GLY A 278 -12.63 -10.66 -3.81
C GLY A 278 -12.40 -12.14 -3.56
N VAL A 279 -12.50 -12.94 -4.62
CA VAL A 279 -12.12 -14.37 -4.61
C VAL A 279 -10.74 -14.53 -5.23
N PHE A 280 -9.88 -15.30 -4.58
CA PHE A 280 -8.49 -15.53 -4.96
C PHE A 280 -8.19 -17.03 -5.08
N LEU A 281 -7.12 -17.35 -5.80
CA LEU A 281 -6.71 -18.73 -6.11
C LEU A 281 -5.55 -19.24 -5.22
N ASP A 282 -5.03 -18.37 -4.35
CA ASP A 282 -3.87 -18.57 -3.50
C ASP A 282 -4.12 -18.04 -2.07
N GLU A 283 -3.37 -18.56 -1.11
CA GLU A 283 -3.53 -18.28 0.32
C GLU A 283 -3.05 -16.87 0.72
N GLU A 284 -2.29 -16.19 -0.15
CA GLU A 284 -1.83 -14.82 0.03
C GLU A 284 -2.77 -13.79 -0.62
N CYS A 285 -3.85 -14.23 -1.28
CA CYS A 285 -4.79 -13.37 -2.01
C CYS A 285 -4.09 -12.47 -3.05
N SER A 286 -3.15 -13.04 -3.82
CA SER A 286 -2.36 -12.34 -4.84
C SER A 286 -2.88 -12.53 -6.27
N ILE A 287 -3.62 -13.61 -6.53
CA ILE A 287 -4.18 -14.01 -7.82
C ILE A 287 -5.72 -13.93 -7.76
N LEU A 288 -6.25 -12.79 -8.20
CA LEU A 288 -7.69 -12.53 -8.24
C LEU A 288 -8.40 -13.37 -9.31
N ASP A 289 -9.51 -14.00 -8.95
CA ASP A 289 -10.48 -14.58 -9.88
C ASP A 289 -11.75 -13.70 -9.94
N SER A 290 -11.75 -12.73 -10.85
CA SER A 290 -12.87 -11.80 -11.06
C SER A 290 -14.13 -12.46 -11.64
N SER A 291 -14.06 -13.73 -12.06
CA SER A 291 -15.22 -14.47 -12.56
C SER A 291 -16.09 -15.04 -11.45
N LYS A 292 -15.60 -15.01 -10.21
CA LYS A 292 -16.26 -15.55 -9.03
C LYS A 292 -16.66 -14.44 -8.06
N ALA A 293 -17.79 -14.62 -7.38
CA ALA A 293 -18.21 -13.77 -6.27
C ALA A 293 -18.13 -14.56 -4.96
N VAL A 294 -17.73 -13.90 -3.89
CA VAL A 294 -17.60 -14.51 -2.55
C VAL A 294 -18.94 -15.08 -2.08
N ASP A 295 -20.04 -14.33 -2.29
CA ASP A 295 -21.41 -14.73 -1.95
C ASP A 295 -21.86 -16.09 -2.52
N ASP A 296 -21.22 -16.58 -3.57
CA ASP A 296 -21.54 -17.88 -4.18
C ASP A 296 -20.99 -19.07 -3.38
N TYR A 297 -20.03 -18.82 -2.47
CA TYR A 297 -19.31 -19.86 -1.73
C TYR A 297 -19.53 -19.77 -0.21
N LEU A 298 -20.14 -18.69 0.28
CA LEU A 298 -20.45 -18.55 1.71
C LEU A 298 -21.67 -19.39 2.07
N VAL A 299 -21.43 -20.42 2.88
CA VAL A 299 -22.48 -21.26 3.47
C VAL A 299 -22.27 -21.38 4.98
N ASP A 300 -23.36 -21.41 5.74
CA ASP A 300 -23.29 -21.70 7.17
C ASP A 300 -23.09 -23.20 7.45
N GLY A 301 -22.99 -23.58 8.73
CA GLY A 301 -22.83 -24.96 9.15
C GLY A 301 -24.00 -25.90 8.81
N ASP A 302 -25.18 -25.34 8.50
CA ASP A 302 -26.38 -26.07 8.11
C ASP A 302 -26.58 -26.11 6.58
N GLY A 303 -25.69 -25.46 5.82
CA GLY A 303 -25.70 -25.39 4.36
C GLY A 303 -26.60 -24.30 3.77
N TYR A 304 -27.04 -23.33 4.57
CA TYR A 304 -27.74 -22.14 4.07
C TYR A 304 -26.75 -21.15 3.46
N GLN A 305 -27.13 -20.57 2.33
CA GLN A 305 -26.32 -19.56 1.65
C GLN A 305 -26.33 -18.25 2.44
N MET A 306 -25.13 -17.79 2.78
CA MET A 306 -24.90 -16.53 3.49
C MET A 306 -24.54 -15.41 2.49
N LYS A 307 -24.75 -14.15 2.88
CA LYS A 307 -24.38 -12.99 2.08
C LYS A 307 -23.40 -12.09 2.80
N LEU A 308 -22.50 -11.47 2.05
CA LEU A 308 -21.54 -10.54 2.62
C LEU A 308 -22.15 -9.16 2.91
N SER A 309 -22.20 -8.77 4.17
CA SER A 309 -22.55 -7.43 4.61
C SER A 309 -21.34 -6.52 4.51
N HIS A 310 -21.48 -5.39 3.81
CA HIS A 310 -20.44 -4.37 3.72
C HIS A 310 -20.74 -3.15 4.60
N ALA A 311 -21.59 -3.30 5.62
CA ALA A 311 -22.07 -2.18 6.43
C ALA A 311 -20.91 -1.45 7.13
N LEU A 312 -20.11 -2.20 7.89
CA LEU A 312 -18.94 -1.69 8.60
C LEU A 312 -17.79 -1.36 7.64
N LEU A 313 -17.43 -2.29 6.75
CA LEU A 313 -16.35 -2.05 5.78
C LEU A 313 -16.59 -0.81 4.89
N LYS A 314 -17.84 -0.44 4.61
CA LYS A 314 -18.14 0.75 3.80
C LYS A 314 -17.84 2.05 4.52
N THR A 315 -17.90 2.08 5.85
CA THR A 315 -17.60 3.32 6.59
C THR A 315 -16.15 3.71 6.36
N VAL A 316 -15.20 2.77 6.38
CA VAL A 316 -13.76 3.08 6.29
C VAL A 316 -13.33 3.74 4.98
N TYR A 317 -14.07 3.58 3.87
CA TYR A 317 -13.72 4.17 2.57
C TYR A 317 -14.76 5.14 1.99
N ALA A 318 -15.78 5.53 2.76
CA ALA A 318 -16.80 6.45 2.25
C ALA A 318 -16.21 7.85 1.95
N GLU A 319 -16.59 8.41 0.78
CA GLU A 319 -16.00 9.66 0.27
C GLU A 319 -16.29 10.88 1.15
N ASP A 320 -17.39 10.84 1.90
CA ASP A 320 -17.90 11.88 2.78
C ASP A 320 -17.53 11.67 4.26
N THR A 321 -16.89 10.54 4.61
CA THR A 321 -16.46 10.25 5.97
C THR A 321 -15.02 10.70 6.20
N CYS A 322 -14.78 11.35 7.34
CA CYS A 322 -13.44 11.52 7.88
C CYS A 322 -13.44 11.22 9.36
N TYR A 323 -12.30 10.74 9.84
CA TYR A 323 -12.10 10.36 11.23
C TYR A 323 -11.21 11.38 11.91
N SER A 324 -11.72 12.08 12.92
CA SER A 324 -10.91 13.05 13.65
C SER A 324 -9.81 12.33 14.41
N CYS A 325 -8.61 12.90 14.40
CA CYS A 325 -7.48 12.40 15.17
C CYS A 325 -7.41 12.97 16.59
N LEU A 326 -8.30 13.90 16.93
CA LEU A 326 -8.42 14.43 18.28
C LEU A 326 -9.20 13.44 19.14
N MET A 327 -8.57 12.94 20.20
CA MET A 327 -9.29 12.31 21.30
C MET A 327 -10.08 13.41 22.02
N VAL A 328 -11.38 13.20 22.21
CA VAL A 328 -12.20 14.11 23.01
C VAL A 328 -12.17 13.58 24.44
N ASP A 329 -11.43 14.24 25.32
CA ASP A 329 -11.40 13.86 26.74
C ASP A 329 -12.78 14.02 27.38
N GLU A 330 -13.24 12.97 28.05
CA GLU A 330 -14.52 12.94 28.78
C GLU A 330 -14.54 13.86 30.01
N ASP A 331 -13.39 14.39 30.43
CA ASP A 331 -13.20 15.07 31.72
C ASP A 331 -13.32 16.60 31.68
N GLU A 332 -13.55 17.24 30.53
CA GLU A 332 -13.87 18.68 30.47
C GLU A 332 -15.35 18.97 30.81
N ASN A 333 -15.83 18.42 31.93
CA ASN A 333 -16.94 19.05 32.62
C ASN A 333 -16.42 20.30 33.31
N ALA A 334 -16.60 21.42 32.60
CA ALA A 334 -16.65 22.77 33.12
C ALA A 334 -17.65 22.84 34.30
N ASN A 335 -17.18 22.50 35.50
CA ASN A 335 -17.76 23.04 36.70
C ASN A 335 -17.37 24.52 36.73
N ASP A 336 -18.39 25.34 36.46
CA ASP A 336 -18.48 26.80 36.59
C ASP A 336 -18.21 27.30 38.03
N ASP A 337 -17.18 26.80 38.71
CA ASP A 337 -16.65 27.40 39.93
C ASP A 337 -15.41 28.21 39.58
N ALA A 338 -15.69 29.46 39.23
CA ALA A 338 -14.75 30.55 39.05
C ALA A 338 -13.87 30.76 40.30
N ASN A 339 -12.80 29.96 40.45
CA ASN A 339 -11.60 30.29 41.21
C ASN A 339 -10.57 29.15 41.12
N ASN A 340 -9.81 29.08 40.02
CA ASN A 340 -8.40 28.74 40.18
C ASN A 340 -7.54 29.24 39.01
N ASN A 341 -6.54 30.05 39.36
CA ASN A 341 -5.37 30.28 38.54
C ASN A 341 -4.57 28.96 38.48
N GLY A 342 -4.78 28.17 37.43
CA GLY A 342 -3.99 26.97 37.14
C GLY A 342 -3.99 26.76 35.63
N ASN A 343 -2.86 27.07 35.01
CA ASN A 343 -2.60 26.94 33.59
C ASN A 343 -2.26 25.47 33.29
N ASP A 344 -3.27 24.60 33.27
CA ASP A 344 -3.11 23.23 32.81
C ASP A 344 -3.58 23.20 31.35
N ASP A 345 -2.65 23.55 30.46
CA ASP A 345 -2.77 23.28 29.02
C ASP A 345 -2.76 21.74 28.87
N ALA A 346 -3.94 21.11 28.92
CA ALA A 346 -4.08 19.70 28.58
C ALA A 346 -3.63 19.53 27.12
N GLU A 347 -2.58 18.73 26.89
CA GLU A 347 -2.13 18.46 25.53
C GLU A 347 -3.16 17.56 24.84
N PRO A 348 -3.62 17.89 23.62
CA PRO A 348 -4.61 17.10 22.92
C PRO A 348 -4.06 15.69 22.65
N GLU A 349 -4.76 14.66 23.12
CA GLU A 349 -4.40 13.27 22.85
C GLU A 349 -4.78 12.89 21.40
N VAL A 350 -3.94 12.06 20.77
CA VAL A 350 -4.15 11.58 19.40
C VAL A 350 -4.79 10.20 19.44
N VAL A 351 -5.80 9.98 18.61
CA VAL A 351 -6.47 8.67 18.48
C VAL A 351 -5.47 7.61 17.99
N ASP A 352 -5.42 6.44 18.64
CA ASP A 352 -4.51 5.33 18.33
C ASP A 352 -4.50 4.97 16.83
N MET A 353 -5.66 4.91 16.19
CA MET A 353 -5.79 4.67 14.75
C MET A 353 -5.01 5.70 13.92
N CYS A 354 -5.12 6.99 14.24
CA CYS A 354 -4.40 8.03 13.49
C CYS A 354 -2.89 7.91 13.67
N GLN A 355 -2.44 7.60 14.87
CA GLN A 355 -1.03 7.38 15.16
C GLN A 355 -0.49 6.16 14.39
N ALA A 356 -1.17 5.01 14.48
CA ALA A 356 -0.79 3.78 13.79
C ALA A 356 -0.70 3.98 12.27
N LEU A 357 -1.70 4.64 11.67
CA LEU A 357 -1.70 4.95 10.24
C LEU A 357 -0.57 5.90 9.86
N TYR A 358 -0.33 6.95 10.66
CA TYR A 358 0.72 7.93 10.37
C TYR A 358 2.12 7.32 10.48
N GLU A 359 2.37 6.50 11.49
CA GLU A 359 3.67 5.84 11.71
C GLU A 359 3.98 4.84 10.59
N ALA A 360 3.03 3.99 10.22
CA ALA A 360 3.21 2.95 9.21
C ALA A 360 3.26 3.49 7.77
N ALA A 361 2.68 4.67 7.50
CA ALA A 361 2.59 5.20 6.15
C ALA A 361 3.88 5.84 5.63
N ALA A 362 4.09 5.69 4.32
CA ALA A 362 4.99 6.52 3.54
C ALA A 362 4.36 7.90 3.30
N LYS A 363 5.17 8.96 3.42
CA LYS A 363 4.69 10.33 3.62
C LYS A 363 4.98 11.23 2.42
N CYS A 364 4.00 12.02 1.99
CA CYS A 364 4.07 13.06 0.95
C CYS A 364 3.36 14.34 1.44
N GLU A 365 4.08 15.18 2.19
CA GLU A 365 3.50 16.31 2.95
C GLU A 365 3.79 17.67 2.27
N LYS A 366 4.95 17.78 1.61
CA LYS A 366 5.49 19.02 1.06
C LYS A 366 4.74 19.57 -0.15
N ASN A 367 4.11 18.71 -0.95
CA ASN A 367 3.48 19.12 -2.20
C ASN A 367 2.22 19.98 -1.98
N HIS A 368 1.53 19.80 -0.86
CA HIS A 368 0.17 20.29 -0.66
C HIS A 368 0.03 21.37 0.41
N GLY A 369 1.16 21.98 0.81
CA GLY A 369 1.13 23.17 1.65
C GLY A 369 0.92 22.89 3.14
N PHE A 370 1.50 21.81 3.68
CA PHE A 370 1.94 21.86 5.06
C PHE A 370 3.00 22.99 5.16
N ASP A 371 2.52 24.23 5.28
CA ASP A 371 3.26 25.48 5.09
C ASP A 371 4.37 25.68 6.13
N GLU A 372 4.26 24.99 7.27
CA GLU A 372 5.29 24.91 8.33
C GLU A 372 5.98 23.55 8.37
N GLY A 373 5.95 22.81 7.25
CA GLY A 373 6.33 21.41 7.15
C GLY A 373 7.49 21.03 8.07
N TYR A 374 7.41 19.82 8.64
CA TYR A 374 8.36 19.24 9.60
C TYR A 374 9.84 19.23 9.14
N SER A 375 10.17 19.85 8.00
CA SER A 375 11.48 20.30 7.57
C SER A 375 12.36 20.98 8.62
N ASN A 376 11.78 21.66 9.64
CA ASN A 376 12.56 22.22 10.76
C ASN A 376 12.78 21.21 11.90
N TYR A 377 12.20 20.02 11.82
CA TYR A 377 12.27 19.01 12.85
C TYR A 377 13.57 18.19 12.77
N TYR A 378 14.24 18.03 13.91
CA TYR A 378 15.52 17.32 13.97
C TYR A 378 15.29 15.83 13.70
N GLY A 379 15.90 15.28 12.64
CA GLY A 379 15.72 13.88 12.21
C GLY A 379 14.90 13.70 10.93
N TYR A 380 14.19 14.74 10.49
CA TYR A 380 13.34 14.70 9.28
C TYR A 380 14.14 14.70 7.96
N GLU A 381 15.48 14.82 8.00
CA GLU A 381 16.36 14.85 6.82
C GLU A 381 16.26 13.56 5.97
N ASN A 382 16.13 12.39 6.61
CA ASN A 382 16.00 11.12 5.90
C ASN A 382 14.63 11.01 5.20
N GLN A 383 13.58 11.52 5.84
CA GLN A 383 12.23 11.54 5.29
C GLN A 383 12.15 12.48 4.08
N LEU A 384 12.73 13.68 4.15
CA LEU A 384 12.79 14.63 3.04
C LEU A 384 13.44 14.05 1.77
N ALA A 385 14.44 13.18 1.93
CA ALA A 385 15.12 12.57 0.80
C ALA A 385 14.26 11.52 0.07
N GLN A 386 13.28 10.93 0.77
CA GLN A 386 12.41 9.88 0.24
C GLN A 386 11.04 10.42 -0.16
N GLU A 387 10.62 11.52 0.44
CA GLU A 387 9.36 12.19 0.17
C GLU A 387 9.17 12.48 -1.32
N GLU A 388 10.21 12.91 -2.04
CA GLU A 388 10.13 13.13 -3.50
C GLU A 388 9.76 11.84 -4.25
N ILE A 389 10.32 10.69 -3.86
CA ILE A 389 10.06 9.39 -4.48
C ILE A 389 8.65 8.90 -4.13
N VAL A 390 8.24 9.04 -2.86
CA VAL A 390 6.90 8.65 -2.39
C VAL A 390 5.84 9.50 -3.08
N CYS A 391 6.03 10.81 -3.15
CA CYS A 391 5.15 11.72 -3.85
C CYS A 391 5.03 11.36 -5.34
N ASP A 392 6.16 11.16 -6.03
CA ASP A 392 6.17 10.75 -7.44
C ASP A 392 5.42 9.42 -7.64
N PHE A 393 5.55 8.49 -6.69
CA PHE A 393 4.82 7.23 -6.72
C PHE A 393 3.32 7.42 -6.51
N ILE A 394 2.88 8.17 -5.49
CA ILE A 394 1.46 8.49 -5.25
C ILE A 394 0.84 9.19 -6.48
N ASP A 395 1.56 10.15 -7.08
CA ASP A 395 1.17 10.83 -8.32
C ASP A 395 1.00 9.84 -9.48
N SER A 396 1.92 8.86 -9.60
CA SER A 396 1.82 7.81 -10.61
C SER A 396 0.55 6.97 -10.41
N LEU A 397 0.24 6.57 -9.18
CA LEU A 397 -1.01 5.89 -8.84
C LEU A 397 -2.22 6.79 -9.17
N GLY A 398 -2.10 8.11 -9.05
CA GLY A 398 -3.19 9.07 -9.33
C GLY A 398 -3.46 9.24 -10.82
N SER A 399 -2.43 9.05 -11.64
CA SER A 399 -2.52 9.21 -13.08
C SER A 399 -3.21 8.05 -13.80
N GLY A 400 -3.55 6.97 -13.10
CA GLY A 400 -4.21 5.78 -13.68
C GLY A 400 -3.26 4.94 -14.54
N THR A 401 -1.97 4.89 -14.18
CA THR A 401 -0.97 4.08 -14.89
C THR A 401 -1.12 2.59 -14.65
N TYR A 402 -1.91 2.18 -13.66
CA TYR A 402 -2.12 0.79 -13.26
C TYR A 402 -3.57 0.39 -13.50
N ASP A 403 -3.81 -0.82 -14.00
CA ASP A 403 -5.15 -1.41 -14.09
C ASP A 403 -5.59 -2.04 -12.76
N GLU A 404 -6.74 -2.71 -12.80
CA GLU A 404 -7.35 -3.42 -11.66
C GLU A 404 -6.51 -4.63 -11.21
N ASP A 405 -5.66 -5.16 -12.08
CA ASP A 405 -4.76 -6.27 -11.77
C ASP A 405 -3.38 -5.76 -11.31
N GLY A 406 -3.16 -4.44 -11.32
CA GLY A 406 -1.91 -3.79 -10.97
C GLY A 406 -0.85 -3.84 -12.08
N GLU A 407 -1.25 -4.11 -13.33
CA GLU A 407 -0.37 -4.03 -14.50
C GLU A 407 -0.27 -2.60 -15.05
N ILE A 408 0.90 -2.26 -15.57
CA ILE A 408 1.15 -0.93 -16.14
C ILE A 408 0.47 -0.82 -17.50
N ILE A 409 -0.57 0.02 -17.60
CA ILE A 409 -1.26 0.31 -18.86
C ILE A 409 -0.42 1.31 -19.67
N VAL A 410 0.39 0.82 -20.62
CA VAL A 410 1.22 1.66 -21.50
C VAL A 410 0.40 2.33 -22.65
N GLY A 411 -0.94 2.34 -22.56
CA GLY A 411 -1.83 2.59 -23.71
C GLY A 411 -2.67 3.87 -23.71
N GLY A 412 -2.75 4.63 -22.61
CA GLY A 412 -3.66 5.77 -22.48
C GLY A 412 -2.97 7.13 -22.65
N GLN A 413 -3.49 7.98 -23.55
CA GLN A 413 -3.08 9.37 -23.84
C GLN A 413 -2.01 10.01 -22.92
N ASN A 414 -0.72 9.82 -23.24
CA ASN A 414 0.42 10.71 -22.94
C ASN A 414 0.49 11.43 -21.56
N LYS A 415 -0.12 10.92 -20.50
CA LYS A 415 0.24 11.31 -19.14
C LYS A 415 1.35 10.38 -18.71
N PHE A 416 2.53 10.57 -19.29
CA PHE A 416 3.75 10.07 -18.67
C PHE A 416 3.75 10.67 -17.25
N ALA A 417 3.62 9.80 -16.24
CA ALA A 417 3.82 10.18 -14.86
C ALA A 417 5.12 11.01 -14.80
N SER A 418 5.00 12.25 -14.34
CA SER A 418 6.08 13.23 -14.37
C SER A 418 7.16 12.95 -13.31
N GLY A 419 7.40 11.69 -12.93
CA GLY A 419 8.50 11.25 -12.05
C GLY A 419 9.83 11.08 -12.78
N GLY A 420 9.91 11.45 -14.06
CA GLY A 420 11.15 11.44 -14.81
C GLY A 420 12.02 12.64 -14.42
N SER A 421 12.96 12.43 -13.48
CA SER A 421 14.16 13.24 -13.22
C SER A 421 14.19 14.52 -14.06
N LYS A 422 13.88 15.69 -13.49
CA LYS A 422 13.83 16.97 -14.23
C LYS A 422 15.03 17.09 -15.15
N THR A 423 14.85 16.73 -16.43
CA THR A 423 16.00 16.66 -17.33
C THR A 423 16.48 18.09 -17.48
N THR A 424 17.71 18.34 -17.06
CA THR A 424 18.24 19.70 -17.05
C THR A 424 18.15 20.28 -18.46
N GLY A 425 18.04 21.61 -18.60
CA GLY A 425 17.93 22.24 -19.92
C GLY A 425 19.01 21.77 -20.91
N GLY A 426 20.20 21.43 -20.41
CA GLY A 426 21.29 20.84 -21.19
C GLY A 426 21.00 19.43 -21.73
N GLN A 427 20.34 18.56 -20.97
CA GLN A 427 19.95 17.22 -21.43
C GLN A 427 18.90 17.29 -22.54
N LYS A 428 17.89 18.17 -22.40
CA LYS A 428 16.89 18.40 -23.47
C LYS A 428 17.54 18.91 -24.74
N PHE A 429 18.48 19.85 -24.62
CA PHE A 429 19.22 20.39 -25.77
C PHE A 429 20.08 19.31 -26.45
N ALA A 430 20.84 18.53 -25.68
CA ALA A 430 21.70 17.48 -26.21
C ALA A 430 20.90 16.38 -26.93
N LEU A 431 19.77 15.96 -26.36
CA LEU A 431 18.92 14.92 -26.92
C LEU A 431 18.29 15.38 -28.25
N THR A 432 17.86 16.65 -28.32
CA THR A 432 17.34 17.26 -29.54
C THR A 432 18.41 17.29 -30.64
N PHE A 433 19.65 17.66 -30.29
CA PHE A 433 20.78 17.65 -31.23
C PHE A 433 21.12 16.24 -31.71
N PHE A 434 20.99 15.23 -30.87
CA PHE A 434 21.26 13.84 -31.25
C PHE A 434 20.23 13.31 -32.26
N ILE A 435 18.95 13.61 -32.04
CA ILE A 435 17.87 13.23 -32.96
C ILE A 435 18.04 13.95 -34.31
N LEU A 436 18.29 15.26 -34.30
CA LEU A 436 18.54 16.00 -35.54
C LEU A 436 19.83 15.55 -36.25
N GLY A 437 20.87 15.21 -35.49
CA GLY A 437 22.13 14.70 -36.01
C GLY A 437 21.99 13.33 -36.69
N THR A 438 21.23 12.41 -36.10
CA THR A 438 20.97 11.08 -36.68
C THR A 438 20.15 11.18 -37.97
N VAL A 439 19.11 12.03 -38.00
CA VAL A 439 18.34 12.31 -39.23
C VAL A 439 19.24 12.95 -40.30
N GLY A 440 20.10 13.89 -39.92
CA GLY A 440 21.05 14.52 -40.83
C GLY A 440 22.04 13.52 -41.45
N LEU A 441 22.59 12.61 -40.64
CA LEU A 441 23.48 11.55 -41.11
C LEU A 441 22.77 10.56 -42.03
N ALA A 442 21.52 10.21 -41.74
CA ALA A 442 20.71 9.32 -42.59
C ALA A 442 20.46 9.95 -43.98
N ILE A 443 20.10 11.24 -44.02
CA ILE A 443 19.92 11.99 -45.29
C ILE A 443 21.24 12.05 -46.07
N TYR A 444 22.36 12.33 -45.38
CA TYR A 444 23.67 12.38 -46.01
C TYR A 444 24.08 11.03 -46.62
N ALA A 445 23.86 9.93 -45.89
CA ALA A 445 24.12 8.58 -46.38
C ALA A 445 23.27 8.25 -47.62
N ALA A 446 21.98 8.61 -47.62
CA ALA A 446 21.10 8.42 -48.78
C ALA A 446 21.57 9.23 -50.00
N MET A 447 22.01 10.47 -49.80
CA MET A 447 22.54 11.32 -50.87
C MET A 447 23.85 10.76 -51.46
N LEU A 448 24.74 10.25 -50.60
CA LEU A 448 25.99 9.60 -51.01
C LEU A 448 25.71 8.35 -51.85
N HIS A 449 24.76 7.52 -51.39
CA HIS A 449 24.34 6.32 -52.11
C HIS A 449 23.79 6.65 -53.50
N ALA A 450 22.97 7.71 -53.64
CA ALA A 450 22.44 8.16 -54.92
C ALA A 450 23.53 8.64 -55.91
N LYS A 451 24.61 9.25 -55.41
CA LYS A 451 25.75 9.67 -56.25
C LYS A 451 26.57 8.48 -56.74
N LEU A 452 26.78 7.47 -55.89
CA LEU A 452 27.53 6.27 -56.26
C LEU A 452 26.76 5.42 -57.28
N THR A 453 25.44 5.27 -57.13
CA THR A 453 24.63 4.45 -58.04
C THR A 453 24.39 5.12 -59.40
N LYS A 454 24.33 6.45 -59.48
CA LYS A 454 24.20 7.19 -60.76
C LYS A 454 25.51 7.40 -61.51
N GLY A 455 26.67 7.32 -60.84
CA GLY A 455 27.98 7.53 -61.46
C GLY A 455 28.58 6.32 -62.18
N GLY A 456 28.00 5.13 -62.02
CA GLY A 456 28.54 3.86 -62.53
C GLY A 456 27.99 3.43 -63.90
N LYS A 457 28.04 4.28 -64.92
CA LYS A 457 28.06 3.83 -66.32
C LYS A 457 29.41 4.20 -66.94
N ALA A 458 30.48 3.68 -66.36
CA ALA A 458 31.75 3.63 -67.06
C ALA A 458 31.62 2.55 -68.14
N ASP A 459 31.52 2.98 -69.38
CA ASP A 459 31.46 2.14 -70.58
C ASP A 459 32.79 1.37 -70.73
N LEU A 460 32.82 0.15 -70.19
CA LEU A 460 33.96 -0.78 -70.24
C LEU A 460 34.04 -1.54 -71.59
N SER A 461 33.29 -1.13 -72.63
CA SER A 461 33.17 -1.90 -73.88
C SER A 461 34.32 -1.72 -74.90
N ARG A 462 35.39 -0.96 -74.60
CA ARG A 462 36.38 -0.59 -75.62
C ARG A 462 37.84 -0.88 -75.27
N GLN A 463 38.16 -2.14 -74.93
CA GLN A 463 39.54 -2.62 -75.00
C GLN A 463 39.61 -4.12 -75.33
N GLY A 464 39.08 -4.50 -76.49
CA GLY A 464 39.40 -5.78 -77.13
C GLY A 464 40.75 -5.69 -77.82
N GLY A 465 41.75 -6.34 -77.24
CA GLY A 465 43.09 -6.45 -77.79
C GLY A 465 43.14 -7.40 -78.99
N ALA A 466 43.89 -6.99 -80.01
CA ALA A 466 44.50 -7.89 -80.96
C ALA A 466 45.85 -8.33 -80.39
N MET A 467 45.96 -9.59 -80.01
CA MET A 467 47.23 -10.28 -79.74
C MET A 467 47.15 -11.65 -80.42
N ALA A 468 48.12 -11.85 -81.33
CA ALA A 468 48.48 -13.06 -82.08
C ALA A 468 47.54 -13.49 -83.21
#